data_AF-A0A5C5ZBR8-F1
#
_entry.id   AF-A0A5C5ZBR8-F1
#
_cell.length_a   1.000
_cell.length_b   1.000
_cell.length_c   1.000
_cell.angle_alpha   90.00
_cell.angle_beta   90.00
_cell.angle_gamma   90.00
#
_symmetry.space_group_name_H-M   'P 1'
#
loop_
_entity.id
_entity.type
_entity.pdbx_description
1 polymer ?
#
loop_
_entity_poly.entity_id
_entity_poly.type
_entity_poly.pdbx_seq_one_letter_code
_entity_poly.pdbx_strand_id
1 'polypeptide(L)' 'MVEAMAKAKLWASPGGKTPDATLYAAILRDMRKGKDARFKKAAPGRFTNA' A
#
# COMPACT_ATOMS: atom_id res chain seq x y z
N MET A 1 6.73 -5.55 4.01
CA MET A 1 5.65 -4.90 3.23
C MET A 1 6.22 -4.10 2.06
N VAL A 2 7.03 -3.08 2.29
CA VAL A 2 7.59 -2.20 1.22
C VAL A 2 8.44 -2.97 0.20
N GLU A 3 9.35 -3.83 0.64
CA GLU A 3 10.18 -4.65 -0.27
C GLU A 3 9.35 -5.60 -1.14
N ALA A 4 8.31 -6.22 -0.56
CA ALA A 4 7.42 -7.10 -1.31
C ALA A 4 6.63 -6.34 -2.39
N MET A 5 6.19 -5.11 -2.11
CA MET A 5 5.51 -4.26 -3.10
C MET A 5 6.45 -3.72 -4.18
N ALA A 6 7.69 -3.38 -3.82
CA ALA A 6 8.72 -2.98 -4.78
C ALA A 6 9.03 -4.14 -5.74
N LYS A 7 9.20 -5.36 -5.20
CA LYS A 7 9.44 -6.58 -5.99
C LYS A 7 8.27 -6.93 -6.90
N ALA A 8 7.05 -6.69 -6.45
CA ALA A 8 5.83 -6.90 -7.22
C ALA A 8 5.50 -5.75 -8.21
N LYS A 9 6.38 -4.73 -8.35
CA LYS A 9 6.15 -3.51 -9.15
C LYS A 9 4.85 -2.77 -8.81
N LEU A 10 4.33 -2.98 -7.60
CA LEU A 10 3.11 -2.33 -7.12
C LEU A 10 3.40 -0.91 -6.61
N TRP A 11 4.66 -0.61 -6.31
CA TRP A 11 5.10 0.69 -5.76
C TRP A 11 6.57 0.99 -6.07
N ALA A 12 6.89 2.26 -6.36
CA ALA A 12 8.25 2.78 -6.46
C ALA A 12 8.36 4.08 -5.63
N SER A 13 9.37 4.17 -4.75
CA SER A 13 9.59 5.35 -3.90
C SER A 13 10.58 6.33 -4.58
N PRO A 14 10.30 7.64 -4.59
CA PRO A 14 11.26 8.64 -5.02
C PRO A 14 12.42 8.72 -4.01
N GLY A 15 13.62 8.32 -4.44
CA GLY A 15 14.84 8.42 -3.65
C GLY A 15 15.02 7.36 -2.55
N GLY A 16 14.29 6.23 -2.62
CA GLY A 16 14.47 5.10 -1.70
C GLY A 16 13.93 5.31 -0.28
N LYS A 17 13.35 6.48 0.02
CA LYS A 17 12.71 6.78 1.30
C LYS A 17 11.20 6.57 1.15
N THR A 18 10.68 5.59 1.87
CA THR A 18 9.23 5.44 2.02
C THR A 18 8.90 5.85 3.45
N PRO A 19 8.59 7.12 3.72
CA PRO A 19 8.01 7.48 5.01
C PRO A 19 6.77 6.60 5.22
N ASP A 20 6.60 5.99 6.39
CA ASP A 20 5.44 5.16 6.71
C ASP A 20 4.11 5.88 6.40
N ALA A 21 4.07 7.20 6.59
CA ALA A 21 2.95 8.06 6.23
C ALA A 21 2.59 8.02 4.73
N THR A 22 3.58 7.90 3.83
CA THR A 22 3.37 7.84 2.38
C THR A 22 2.82 6.48 1.94
N LEU A 23 3.32 5.38 2.53
CA LEU A 23 2.81 4.04 2.26
C LEU A 23 1.36 3.90 2.77
N TYR A 24 1.11 4.35 3.99
CA TYR A 24 -0.22 4.33 4.59
C TYR A 24 -1.22 5.13 3.73
N ALA A 25 -0.84 6.35 3.30
CA ALA A 25 -1.67 7.16 2.42
C ALA A 25 -1.90 6.49 1.05
N ALA A 26 -0.91 5.79 0.50
CA ALA A 26 -1.06 5.06 -0.76
C ALA A 26 -2.05 3.90 -0.65
N ILE A 27 -1.97 3.11 0.44
CA ILE A 27 -2.91 2.03 0.72
C ILE A 27 -4.34 2.58 0.89
N LEU A 28 -4.51 3.68 1.63
CA LEU A 28 -5.81 4.33 1.77
C LEU A 28 -6.38 4.83 0.44
N ARG A 29 -5.54 5.36 -0.47
CA ARG A 29 -5.99 5.75 -1.81
C ARG A 29 -6.39 4.55 -2.65
N ASP A 30 -5.68 3.43 -2.55
CA ASP A 30 -5.99 2.22 -3.30
C ASP A 30 -7.32 1.59 -2.87
N MET A 31 -7.60 1.58 -1.56
CA MET A 31 -8.90 1.14 -1.02
C MET A 31 -10.10 1.93 -1.58
N ARG A 32 -9.90 3.19 -2.01
CA ARG A 32 -10.98 3.98 -2.63
C ARG A 32 -11.40 3.47 -4.01
N LYS A 33 -10.64 2.56 -4.62
CA LYS A 33 -11.00 1.92 -5.91
C LYS A 33 -12.09 0.84 -5.78
N GLY A 34 -12.54 0.54 -4.56
CA GLY A 34 -13.66 -0.38 -4.35
C GLY A 34 -13.33 -1.80 -4.80
N LYS A 35 -14.01 -2.29 -5.84
CA LYS A 35 -13.83 -3.67 -6.34
C LYS A 35 -12.45 -3.91 -6.96
N ASP A 36 -11.80 -2.85 -7.45
CA ASP A 36 -10.46 -2.92 -8.06
C ASP A 36 -9.34 -2.63 -7.05
N ALA A 37 -9.68 -2.50 -5.76
CA ALA A 37 -8.69 -2.29 -4.71
C ALA A 37 -7.85 -3.55 -4.51
N ARG A 38 -6.53 -3.36 -4.42
CA ARG A 38 -5.55 -4.42 -4.15
C ARG A 38 -5.39 -4.68 -2.66
N PHE A 39 -5.85 -3.77 -1.81
CA PHE A 39 -5.74 -3.89 -0.36
C PHE A 39 -7.10 -3.91 0.31
N LYS A 40 -7.21 -4.72 1.36
CA LYS A 40 -8.35 -4.75 2.29
C LYS A 40 -7.89 -4.41 3.70
N LYS A 41 -8.74 -3.73 4.46
CA LYS A 41 -8.47 -3.40 5.87
C LYS A 41 -8.80 -4.61 6.75
N ALA A 42 -7.79 -5.16 7.41
CA ALA A 42 -7.95 -6.29 8.31
C ALA A 42 -8.11 -5.84 9.78
N ALA A 43 -7.46 -4.73 10.17
CA ALA A 43 -7.61 -4.12 11.50
C ALA A 43 -7.22 -2.63 11.45
N PRO A 44 -7.40 -1.85 12.54
CA PRO A 44 -6.79 -0.53 12.66
C PRO A 44 -5.28 -0.61 12.38
N GLY A 45 -4.79 0.14 11.39
CA GLY A 45 -3.38 0.13 10.98
C GLY A 45 -2.88 -1.15 10.29
N ARG A 46 -3.75 -2.16 10.05
CA ARG A 46 -3.37 -3.43 9.41
C ARG A 46 -4.13 -3.67 8.12
N PHE A 47 -3.38 -4.01 7.08
CA PHE A 47 -3.90 -4.25 5.73
C PHE A 47 -3.42 -5.59 5.20
N THR A 48 -4.27 -6.24 4.41
CA THR A 48 -3.97 -7.49 3.71
C THR A 48 -4.16 -7.29 2.21
N ASN A 49 -3.56 -8.17 1.41
CA ASN A 49 -3.91 -8.26 -0.01
C ASN A 49 -5.40 -8.62 -0.15
N ALA A 50 -6.05 -8.06 -1.17
CA ALA A 50 -7.45 -8.32 -1.49
C ALA A 50 -7.66 -9.74 -2.02
#